data_AF-A0A1H9ER65-F1
#
_entry.id   AF-A0A1H9ER65-F1
#
_cell.length_a   1.000
_cell.length_b   1.000
_cell.length_c   1.000
_cell.angle_alpha   90.00
_cell.angle_beta   90.00
_cell.angle_gamma   90.00
#
_symmetry.space_group_name_H-M   'P 1'
#
loop_
_entity.id
_entity.type
_entity.pdbx_description
1 polymer ?
#
loop_
_entity_poly.entity_id
_entity_poly.type
_entity_poly.pdbx_seq_one_letter_code
_entity_poly.pdbx_strand_id
1 'polypeptide(L)'
;MHFYRFTEPIDGYPVMIELFSRKPGYNLEVEEGIIPIHIDDDTSSLSAILLNDDFYDFMLKGRRVVDGISVLGADYIIPFKMYAWVDLKRRKSKGEHVNERDYKKHKNDVFRLLQIVDPEVNIETEGLVRESIEAFLTEVISEPVRIEQLGLQISMEDALEILRSKYL
;
A
#
# COMPACT_ATOMS: atom_id res chain seq x y z
N MET A 1 13.78 9.71 6.18
CA MET A 1 13.11 8.44 6.51
C MET A 1 14.16 7.54 7.14
N HIS A 2 13.81 6.83 8.21
CA HIS A 2 14.75 5.93 8.86
C HIS A 2 14.17 4.52 8.97
N PHE A 3 14.98 3.53 8.60
CA PHE A 3 14.67 2.12 8.76
C PHE A 3 15.50 1.53 9.88
N TYR A 4 14.82 0.77 10.73
CA TYR A 4 15.41 0.05 11.85
C TYR A 4 15.00 -1.41 11.73
N ARG A 5 15.98 -2.31 11.77
CA ARG A 5 15.75 -3.76 11.76
C ARG A 5 16.36 -4.34 13.03
N PHE A 6 15.62 -5.21 13.70
CA PHE A 6 16.14 -5.95 14.83
C PHE A 6 17.08 -7.06 14.31
N THR A 7 18.28 -7.14 14.87
CA THR A 7 19.28 -8.17 14.51
C THR A 7 18.86 -9.56 14.96
N GLU A 8 18.18 -9.65 16.11
CA GLU A 8 17.68 -10.89 16.71
C GLU A 8 16.22 -10.70 17.14
N PRO A 9 15.26 -10.71 16.19
CA PRO A 9 13.85 -10.52 16.53
C PRO A 9 13.35 -11.71 17.36
N ILE A 10 12.62 -11.41 18.43
CA ILE A 10 11.93 -12.40 19.26
C ILE A 10 10.42 -12.39 18.96
N ASP A 11 9.77 -13.51 19.22
CA ASP A 11 8.32 -13.65 18.99
C ASP A 11 7.52 -12.60 19.77
N GLY A 12 6.51 -12.02 19.12
CA GLY A 12 5.67 -10.96 19.68
C GLY A 12 6.16 -9.52 19.39
N TYR A 13 7.30 -9.35 18.73
CA TYR A 13 7.85 -8.04 18.37
C TYR A 13 8.00 -7.88 16.84
N PRO A 14 7.92 -6.64 16.32
CA PRO A 14 8.13 -6.40 14.90
C PRO A 14 9.58 -6.72 14.51
N VAL A 15 9.77 -7.39 13.37
CA VAL A 15 11.13 -7.67 12.83
C VAL A 15 11.81 -6.41 12.28
N MET A 16 11.01 -5.40 11.92
CA MET A 16 11.44 -4.15 11.32
C MET A 16 10.48 -3.03 11.69
N ILE A 17 11.02 -1.84 11.91
CA ILE A 17 10.29 -0.60 12.12
C ILE A 17 10.76 0.40 11.07
N GLU A 18 9.81 1.00 10.37
CA GLU A 18 10.04 2.12 9.47
C GLU A 18 9.45 3.38 10.13
N LEU A 19 10.29 4.40 10.33
CA LEU A 19 9.86 5.65 10.91
C LEU A 19 9.71 6.73 9.83
N PHE A 20 8.50 7.29 9.79
CA PHE A 20 8.10 8.31 8.84
C PHE A 20 7.91 9.64 9.59
N SER A 21 8.51 10.70 9.04
CA SER A 21 8.22 12.07 9.48
C SER A 21 8.34 13.00 8.30
N ARG A 22 7.38 13.93 8.19
CA ARG A 22 7.46 15.08 7.28
C ARG A 22 8.64 16.00 7.64
N LYS A 23 9.12 15.94 8.88
CA LYS A 23 10.31 16.65 9.37
C LYS A 23 11.32 15.61 9.87
N PRO A 24 12.23 15.13 9.02
CA PRO A 24 13.15 14.04 9.37
C PRO A 24 14.26 14.44 10.36
N GLY A 25 14.32 15.70 10.80
CA GLY A 25 15.33 16.19 11.74
C GLY A 25 15.17 15.71 13.19
N TYR A 26 14.50 14.58 13.42
CA TYR A 26 14.42 13.96 14.75
C TYR A 26 15.64 13.05 14.92
N ASN A 27 16.42 13.29 15.97
CA ASN A 27 17.45 12.34 16.40
C ASN A 27 16.82 11.39 17.41
N LEU A 28 16.82 10.09 17.12
CA LEU A 28 16.54 9.10 18.14
C LEU A 28 17.77 9.00 19.03
N GLU A 29 17.74 9.65 20.19
CA GLU A 29 18.73 9.43 21.23
C GLU A 29 18.38 8.13 21.95
N VAL A 30 19.07 7.05 21.58
CA VAL A 30 18.98 5.76 22.26
C VAL A 30 20.40 5.38 22.65
N GLU A 31 20.62 5.07 23.93
CA GLU A 31 21.95 4.93 24.54
C GLU A 31 22.87 3.95 23.79
N GLU A 32 22.33 2.88 23.19
CA GLU A 32 23.09 1.93 22.36
C GLU A 32 22.20 1.26 21.27
N GLY A 33 22.83 0.77 20.19
CA GLY A 33 22.25 -0.28 19.34
C GLY A 33 21.45 0.15 18.11
N ILE A 34 21.38 1.43 17.78
CA ILE A 34 20.66 1.91 16.59
C ILE A 34 21.63 2.30 15.46
N ILE A 35 21.62 1.51 14.37
CA ILE A 35 22.30 1.86 13.11
C ILE A 35 21.23 2.04 12.03
N PRO A 36 21.07 3.23 11.43
CA PRO A 36 20.12 3.44 10.35
C PRO A 36 20.55 2.64 9.12
N ILE A 37 19.63 1.84 8.57
CA ILE A 37 19.86 1.12 7.31
C ILE A 37 19.45 2.05 6.16
N HIS A 38 20.35 2.25 5.20
CA HIS A 38 20.01 2.89 3.93
C HIS A 38 19.26 1.88 3.06
N ILE A 39 18.08 2.25 2.55
CA ILE A 39 17.35 1.42 1.58
C ILE A 39 17.47 2.05 0.20
N ASP A 40 17.58 1.18 -0.81
CA ASP A 40 17.61 1.48 -2.25
C ASP A 40 16.42 2.35 -2.68
N ASP A 41 16.71 3.31 -3.56
CA ASP A 41 15.76 4.28 -4.16
C ASP A 41 14.72 3.63 -5.11
N ASP A 42 14.77 2.31 -5.30
CA ASP A 42 14.01 1.60 -6.35
C ASP A 42 12.63 1.08 -5.93
N THR A 43 12.19 1.36 -4.71
CA THR A 43 10.84 0.97 -4.26
C THR A 43 9.90 2.17 -4.27
N SER A 44 8.74 2.05 -4.90
CA SER A 44 7.57 2.90 -4.61
C SER A 44 7.14 2.58 -3.17
N SER A 45 7.91 3.14 -2.23
CA SER A 45 7.86 2.85 -0.81
C SER A 45 6.60 3.47 -0.23
N LEU A 46 5.95 2.78 0.70
CA LEU A 46 4.76 3.31 1.40
C LEU A 46 5.05 4.70 1.99
N SER A 47 6.29 4.92 2.41
CA SER A 47 6.88 6.21 2.79
C SER A 47 6.66 7.32 1.78
N ALA A 48 7.03 7.08 0.52
CA ALA A 48 6.90 8.07 -0.53
C ALA A 48 5.42 8.42 -0.76
N ILE A 49 4.54 7.43 -0.64
CA ILE A 49 3.09 7.64 -0.73
C ILE A 49 2.60 8.53 0.41
N LEU A 50 3.03 8.26 1.66
CA LEU A 50 2.61 9.01 2.85
C LEU A 50 3.18 10.44 2.96
N LEU A 51 4.04 10.86 2.04
CA LEU A 51 4.45 12.27 1.92
C LEU A 51 3.40 13.13 1.20
N ASN A 52 2.47 12.52 0.47
CA ASN A 52 1.32 13.20 -0.12
C ASN A 52 0.21 13.37 0.94
N ASP A 53 -0.33 14.58 1.06
CA ASP A 53 -1.33 14.90 2.09
C ASP A 53 -2.64 14.10 1.89
N ASP A 54 -3.10 13.90 0.65
CA ASP A 54 -4.32 13.13 0.38
C ASP A 54 -4.20 11.68 0.88
N PHE A 55 -3.08 11.02 0.58
CA PHE A 55 -2.83 9.66 1.07
C PHE A 55 -2.56 9.61 2.57
N TYR A 56 -1.92 10.63 3.14
CA TYR A 56 -1.71 10.71 4.58
C TYR A 56 -3.04 10.81 5.32
N ASP A 57 -3.91 11.74 4.92
CA ASP A 57 -5.22 11.92 5.54
C ASP A 57 -6.12 10.70 5.30
N PHE A 58 -6.04 10.09 4.12
CA PHE A 58 -6.73 8.82 3.83
C PHE A 58 -6.27 7.68 4.74
N MET A 59 -4.97 7.52 4.96
CA MET A 59 -4.45 6.56 5.95
C MET A 59 -5.02 6.86 7.33
N LEU A 60 -5.02 8.12 7.78
CA LEU A 60 -5.49 8.48 9.12
C LEU A 60 -6.95 8.09 9.34
N LYS A 61 -7.82 8.30 8.33
CA LYS A 61 -9.24 7.91 8.33
C LYS A 61 -9.43 6.39 8.43
N GLY A 62 -8.52 5.61 7.84
CA GLY A 62 -8.58 4.15 7.79
C GLY A 62 -8.01 3.37 8.98
N ARG A 63 -7.50 4.08 10.00
CA ARG A 63 -6.88 3.43 11.15
C ARG A 63 -7.93 2.82 12.08
N ARG A 64 -7.61 1.64 12.60
CA ARG A 64 -8.35 0.99 13.69
C ARG A 64 -7.37 0.46 14.73
N VAL A 65 -7.87 0.25 15.94
CA VAL A 65 -7.08 -0.35 17.03
C VAL A 65 -7.43 -1.82 17.13
N VAL A 66 -6.42 -2.68 17.06
CA VAL A 66 -6.53 -4.12 17.30
C VAL A 66 -5.51 -4.46 18.39
N ASP A 67 -5.99 -4.99 19.52
CA ASP A 67 -5.15 -5.35 20.68
C ASP A 67 -4.20 -4.24 21.14
N GLY A 68 -4.69 -2.99 21.12
CA GLY A 68 -3.90 -1.80 21.49
C GLY A 68 -2.94 -1.29 20.41
N ILE A 69 -2.87 -1.96 19.25
CA ILE A 69 -2.02 -1.59 18.11
C ILE A 69 -2.86 -0.90 17.05
N SER A 70 -2.43 0.29 16.60
CA SER A 70 -3.04 0.98 15.47
C SER A 70 -2.64 0.30 14.16
N VAL A 71 -3.62 -0.21 13.41
CA VAL A 71 -3.44 -0.85 12.11
C VAL A 71 -4.31 -0.17 11.05
N LEU A 72 -3.91 -0.26 9.78
CA LEU A 72 -4.73 0.21 8.66
C LEU A 72 -5.70 -0.91 8.23
N GLY A 73 -6.98 -0.57 8.03
CA GLY A 73 -7.98 -1.52 7.53
C GLY A 73 -7.66 -2.01 6.11
N ALA A 74 -8.08 -3.24 5.76
CA ALA A 74 -7.84 -3.81 4.44
C ALA A 74 -8.44 -2.94 3.32
N ASP A 75 -9.64 -2.38 3.54
CA ASP A 75 -10.31 -1.42 2.67
C ASP A 75 -9.45 -0.19 2.37
N TYR A 76 -8.71 0.28 3.37
CA TYR A 76 -7.84 1.44 3.20
C TYR A 76 -6.46 1.06 2.66
N ILE A 77 -6.02 -0.19 2.78
CA ILE A 77 -4.76 -0.66 2.18
C ILE A 77 -4.90 -0.79 0.66
N ILE A 78 -6.08 -1.17 0.15
CA ILE A 78 -6.31 -1.40 -1.29
C ILE A 78 -5.92 -0.18 -2.15
N PRO A 79 -6.36 1.07 -1.86
CA PRO A 79 -5.95 2.23 -2.64
C PRO A 79 -4.44 2.50 -2.67
N PHE A 80 -3.70 2.21 -1.59
CA PHE A 80 -2.23 2.30 -1.60
C PHE A 80 -1.62 1.30 -2.59
N LYS A 81 -2.18 0.10 -2.69
CA LYS A 81 -1.73 -0.93 -3.63
C LYS A 81 -2.04 -0.53 -5.08
N MET A 82 -3.22 0.07 -5.31
CA MET A 82 -3.59 0.62 -6.60
C MET A 82 -2.61 1.70 -7.05
N TYR A 83 -2.35 2.70 -6.20
CA TYR A 83 -1.37 3.75 -6.49
C TYR A 83 0.03 3.21 -6.77
N ALA A 84 0.55 2.34 -5.90
CA ALA A 84 1.88 1.76 -6.08
C ALA A 84 2.00 1.02 -7.43
N TRP A 85 0.94 0.32 -7.86
CA TRP A 85 0.94 -0.33 -9.16
C TRP A 85 0.90 0.69 -10.32
N VAL A 86 0.03 1.70 -10.26
CA VAL A 86 -0.05 2.76 -11.29
C VAL A 86 1.27 3.51 -11.40
N ASP A 87 1.91 3.84 -10.28
CA ASP A 87 3.20 4.52 -10.26
C ASP A 87 4.30 3.66 -10.90
N LEU A 88 4.41 2.39 -10.51
CA LEU A 88 5.38 1.47 -11.11
C LEU A 88 5.12 1.26 -12.61
N LYS A 89 3.86 1.20 -13.04
CA LYS A 89 3.49 1.10 -14.47
C LYS A 89 3.97 2.33 -15.25
N ARG A 90 3.75 3.53 -14.69
CA ARG A 90 4.19 4.80 -15.26
C ARG A 90 5.72 4.92 -15.31
N ARG A 91 6.44 4.48 -14.28
CA ARG A 91 7.90 4.45 -14.27
C ARG A 91 8.44 3.49 -15.34
N LYS A 92 7.84 2.31 -15.44
CA LYS A 92 8.16 1.31 -16.47
C LYS A 92 7.96 1.85 -17.89
N SER A 93 6.88 2.59 -18.15
CA SER A 93 6.61 3.18 -19.48
C SER A 93 7.59 4.29 -19.86
N LYS A 94 8.22 4.93 -18.87
CA LYS A 94 9.31 5.90 -19.07
C LYS A 94 10.69 5.25 -19.26
N GLY A 95 10.78 3.91 -19.20
CA GLY A 95 12.03 3.18 -19.31
C GLY A 95 12.87 3.16 -18.02
N GLU A 96 12.29 3.54 -16.88
CA GLU A 96 12.94 3.41 -15.58
C GLU A 96 13.03 1.93 -15.15
N HIS A 97 14.02 1.59 -14.34
CA HIS A 97 14.08 0.27 -13.72
C HIS A 97 12.90 0.08 -12.77
N VAL A 98 12.21 -1.05 -12.90
CA VAL A 98 11.08 -1.43 -12.06
C VAL A 98 11.24 -2.86 -11.62
N ASN A 99 11.10 -3.08 -10.32
CA ASN A 99 11.08 -4.41 -9.74
C ASN A 99 9.78 -5.14 -10.14
N GLU A 100 9.90 -6.07 -11.10
CA GLU A 100 8.79 -6.87 -11.64
C GLU A 100 8.02 -7.66 -10.57
N ARG A 101 8.71 -8.08 -9.50
CA ARG A 101 8.07 -8.80 -8.40
C ARG A 101 7.11 -7.88 -7.65
N ASP A 102 7.56 -6.67 -7.33
CA ASP A 102 6.75 -5.69 -6.60
C ASP A 102 5.61 -5.19 -7.49
N TYR A 103 5.88 -4.93 -8.77
CA TYR A 103 4.85 -4.58 -9.77
C TYR A 103 3.69 -5.59 -9.78
N LYS A 104 4.00 -6.89 -9.94
CA LYS A 104 2.98 -7.95 -9.92
C LYS A 104 2.32 -8.11 -8.55
N LYS A 105 3.11 -7.97 -7.48
CA LYS A 105 2.62 -8.09 -6.10
C LYS A 105 1.56 -7.04 -5.79
N HIS A 106 1.81 -5.76 -6.06
CA HIS A 106 0.86 -4.69 -5.76
C HIS A 106 -0.48 -4.90 -6.46
N LYS A 107 -0.45 -5.26 -7.75
CA LYS A 107 -1.66 -5.62 -8.50
C LYS A 107 -2.43 -6.78 -7.88
N ASN A 108 -1.74 -7.88 -7.57
CA ASN A 108 -2.38 -9.06 -7.00
C ASN A 108 -2.90 -8.80 -5.58
N ASP A 109 -2.21 -7.97 -4.79
CA ASP A 109 -2.60 -7.63 -3.43
C ASP A 109 -3.93 -6.87 -3.39
N VAL A 110 -4.26 -6.06 -4.40
CA VAL A 110 -5.60 -5.44 -4.53
C VAL A 110 -6.70 -6.49 -4.47
N PHE A 111 -6.60 -7.52 -5.31
CA PHE A 111 -7.60 -8.60 -5.36
C PHE A 111 -7.53 -9.51 -4.13
N ARG A 112 -6.33 -9.82 -3.62
CA ARG A 112 -6.20 -10.60 -2.37
C ARG A 112 -6.92 -9.95 -1.20
N LEU A 113 -6.75 -8.64 -1.05
CA LEU A 113 -7.38 -7.87 0.03
C LEU A 113 -8.90 -7.75 -0.18
N LEU A 114 -9.37 -7.72 -1.43
CA LEU A 114 -10.80 -7.68 -1.75
C LEU A 114 -11.60 -8.85 -1.15
N GLN A 115 -10.96 -9.96 -0.78
CA GLN A 115 -11.63 -11.10 -0.14
C GLN A 115 -11.96 -10.89 1.34
N ILE A 116 -11.30 -9.93 1.99
CA ILE A 116 -11.41 -9.72 3.44
C ILE A 116 -12.01 -8.36 3.80
N VAL A 117 -12.53 -7.64 2.80
CA VAL A 117 -13.22 -6.37 2.98
C VAL A 117 -14.71 -6.56 3.12
N ASP A 118 -15.36 -5.65 3.84
CA ASP A 118 -16.81 -5.64 3.99
C ASP A 118 -17.46 -5.08 2.72
N PRO A 119 -18.27 -5.86 1.98
CA PRO A 119 -18.90 -5.39 0.75
C PRO A 119 -19.85 -4.21 0.98
N GLU A 120 -20.44 -4.07 2.17
CA GLU A 120 -21.45 -3.05 2.49
C GLU A 120 -20.85 -1.68 2.82
N VAL A 121 -19.54 -1.61 3.07
CA VAL A 121 -18.86 -0.36 3.46
C VAL A 121 -18.34 0.37 2.24
N ASN A 122 -18.86 1.57 1.97
CA ASN A 122 -18.27 2.47 0.99
C ASN A 122 -17.23 3.37 1.65
N ILE A 123 -16.13 3.62 0.93
CA ILE A 123 -15.01 4.40 1.39
C ILE A 123 -14.95 5.68 0.58
N GLU A 124 -15.07 6.82 1.26
CA GLU A 124 -14.91 8.13 0.64
C GLU A 124 -13.46 8.33 0.18
N THR A 125 -13.29 8.68 -1.09
CA THR A 125 -11.99 8.96 -1.70
C THR A 125 -12.01 10.30 -2.42
N GLU A 126 -10.91 11.03 -2.32
CA GLU A 126 -10.74 12.37 -2.90
C GLU A 126 -9.29 12.58 -3.35
N GLY A 127 -9.07 13.64 -4.14
CA GLY A 127 -7.74 14.03 -4.61
C GLY A 127 -6.98 12.91 -5.31
N LEU A 128 -5.68 12.82 -5.03
CA LEU A 128 -4.80 11.84 -5.65
C LEU A 128 -5.24 10.40 -5.37
N VAL A 129 -5.87 10.13 -4.22
CA VAL A 129 -6.37 8.78 -3.89
C VAL A 129 -7.42 8.35 -4.91
N ARG A 130 -8.43 9.19 -5.15
CA ARG A 130 -9.49 8.89 -6.12
C ARG A 130 -8.95 8.75 -7.54
N GLU A 131 -8.10 9.69 -7.96
CA GLU A 131 -7.46 9.66 -9.29
C GLU A 131 -6.68 8.35 -9.53
N SER A 132 -5.98 7.87 -8.50
CA SER A 132 -5.20 6.63 -8.57
C SER A 132 -6.08 5.39 -8.70
N ILE A 133 -7.25 5.40 -8.06
CA ILE A 133 -8.23 4.32 -8.16
C ILE A 133 -8.85 4.30 -9.56
N GLU A 134 -9.25 5.46 -10.09
CA GLU A 134 -9.77 5.58 -11.46
C GLU A 134 -8.75 5.11 -12.50
N ALA A 135 -7.48 5.50 -12.35
CA ALA A 135 -6.39 5.05 -13.21
C ALA A 135 -6.19 3.53 -13.12
N PHE A 136 -6.16 2.97 -11.91
CA PHE A 136 -6.02 1.52 -11.72
C PHE A 136 -7.15 0.75 -12.39
N LEU A 137 -8.42 1.11 -12.13
CA LEU A 137 -9.59 0.41 -12.67
C LEU A 137 -9.65 0.49 -14.20
N THR A 138 -9.15 1.57 -14.79
CA THR A 138 -9.06 1.72 -16.24
C THR A 138 -7.95 0.87 -16.83
N GLU A 139 -6.76 0.92 -16.24
CA GLU A 139 -5.55 0.35 -16.83
C GLU A 139 -5.40 -1.15 -16.58
N VAL A 140 -5.91 -1.67 -15.44
CA VAL A 140 -5.73 -3.07 -15.04
C VAL A 140 -6.42 -4.06 -16.00
N ILE A 141 -7.45 -3.60 -16.73
CA ILE A 141 -8.18 -4.39 -17.74
C ILE A 141 -7.23 -4.90 -18.84
N SER A 142 -6.20 -4.12 -19.18
CA SER A 142 -5.18 -4.50 -20.17
C SER A 142 -4.15 -5.51 -19.64
N GLU A 143 -4.15 -5.79 -18.34
CA GLU A 143 -3.23 -6.71 -17.68
C GLU A 143 -3.95 -7.65 -16.70
N PRO A 144 -4.82 -8.53 -17.23
CA PRO A 144 -5.74 -9.33 -16.42
C PRO A 144 -4.99 -10.17 -15.37
N VAL A 145 -5.62 -10.28 -14.20
CA VAL A 145 -5.15 -11.07 -13.07
C VAL A 145 -5.93 -12.37 -13.02
N ARG A 146 -5.25 -13.49 -12.77
CA ARG A 146 -5.91 -14.76 -12.48
C ARG A 146 -6.41 -14.73 -11.03
N ILE A 147 -7.51 -14.03 -10.82
CA ILE A 147 -8.05 -13.78 -9.47
C ILE A 147 -8.55 -15.07 -8.79
N GLU A 148 -8.83 -16.11 -9.56
CA GLU A 148 -9.18 -17.45 -9.06
C GLU A 148 -8.00 -18.08 -8.31
N GLN A 149 -6.77 -17.86 -8.81
CA GLN A 149 -5.55 -18.29 -8.13
C GLN A 149 -5.26 -17.49 -6.86
N LEU A 150 -5.95 -16.36 -6.69
CA LEU A 150 -5.86 -15.52 -5.50
C LEU A 150 -6.93 -15.86 -4.47
N GLY A 151 -7.91 -16.71 -4.81
CA GLY A 151 -8.99 -17.14 -3.92
C GLY A 151 -10.38 -16.57 -4.26
N LEU A 152 -10.48 -15.69 -5.27
CA LEU A 152 -11.75 -15.09 -5.67
C LEU A 152 -12.53 -16.05 -6.58
N GLN A 153 -13.79 -16.32 -6.24
CA GLN A 153 -14.71 -17.14 -7.03
C GLN A 153 -15.70 -16.25 -7.82
N ILE A 154 -15.22 -15.13 -8.35
CA ILE A 154 -15.99 -14.17 -9.14
C ILE A 154 -15.22 -13.82 -10.42
N SER A 155 -15.89 -13.22 -11.40
CA SER A 155 -15.23 -12.74 -12.61
C SER A 155 -14.36 -11.51 -12.33
N MET A 156 -13.42 -11.22 -13.24
CA MET A 156 -12.60 -10.00 -13.15
C MET A 156 -13.50 -8.77 -13.24
N GLU A 157 -14.51 -8.81 -14.10
CA GLU A 157 -15.51 -7.77 -14.27
C GLU A 157 -16.27 -7.50 -12.98
N ASP A 158 -16.76 -8.55 -12.30
CA ASP A 158 -17.45 -8.41 -11.00
C ASP A 158 -16.52 -7.84 -9.94
N ALA A 159 -15.26 -8.29 -9.89
CA ALA A 159 -14.27 -7.76 -8.95
C ALA A 159 -14.02 -6.26 -9.17
N LEU A 160 -13.96 -5.82 -10.42
CA LEU A 160 -13.80 -4.40 -10.77
C LEU A 160 -15.05 -3.57 -10.42
N GLU A 161 -16.26 -4.12 -10.61
CA GLU A 161 -17.49 -3.45 -10.19
C GLU A 161 -17.60 -3.32 -8.67
N ILE A 162 -17.18 -4.33 -7.90
CA ILE A 162 -17.11 -4.22 -6.43
C ILE A 162 -16.13 -3.11 -6.03
N LEU A 163 -14.94 -3.06 -6.63
CA LEU A 163 -13.96 -2.01 -6.35
C LEU A 163 -14.50 -0.63 -6.74
N ARG A 164 -15.17 -0.50 -7.89
CA ARG A 164 -15.79 0.74 -8.32
C ARG A 164 -16.86 1.19 -7.33
N SER A 165 -17.82 0.34 -6.99
CA SER A 165 -18.90 0.66 -6.05
C SER A 165 -18.40 1.03 -4.66
N LYS A 166 -17.28 0.44 -4.22
CA LYS A 166 -16.71 0.69 -2.90
C LYS A 166 -15.97 2.03 -2.80
N TYR A 167 -15.31 2.48 -3.88
CA TYR A 167 -14.38 3.60 -3.81
C TYR A 167 -14.74 4.81 -4.67
N LEU A 168 -15.63 4.69 -5.66
CA LEU A 168 -15.96 5.75 -6.63
C LEU A 168 -17.43 6.17 -6.56
#